data_AF-L0DQK4-F1
#
_entry.id   AF-L0DQK4-F1
#
_cell.length_a   1.000
_cell.length_b   1.000
_cell.length_c   1.000
_cell.angle_alpha   90.00
_cell.angle_beta   90.00
_cell.angle_gamma   90.00
#
_symmetry.space_group_name_H-M   'P 1'
#
loop_
_entity.id
_entity.type
_entity.pdbx_description
1 polymer ?
#
loop_
_entity_poly.entity_id
_entity_poly.type
_entity_poly.pdbx_seq_one_letter_code
_entity_poly.pdbx_strand_id
1 'polypeptide(L)'
;MQRKPKRPKPPGRKAKRVRPSAPPERFNEEPVVIRARFAAAGESLKILSGPPSALNTIELARSANELTDRSIRQVHAACHDGHRVACRSGCTYCCMVPVAASAPEVLAIATFVREWFDEARQAALDRRVEANISATEGMDMNQRDRVRLDCPFLEAGKCTIYEVRPIACRGYSSYNVEDCREDYEHPGTGVEGHTNGLRELVFGAIREGLAIACKSASVEYRLLELVRAYKIASEDSTLAETWRSRPEAFETATGESVFPGPWSDELDQEFEEVYRKAVNDLERRKGST
;
A
#
# COMPACT_ATOMS: atom_id res chain seq x y z
N MET A 1 44.19 -34.05 -19.62
CA MET A 1 43.09 -33.14 -19.25
C MET A 1 41.87 -33.97 -18.85
N GLN A 2 41.60 -34.10 -17.55
CA GLN A 2 40.48 -34.86 -17.02
C GLN A 2 39.17 -34.07 -17.20
N ARG A 3 38.14 -34.70 -17.79
CA ARG A 3 36.78 -34.15 -17.88
C ARG A 3 36.13 -34.20 -16.49
N LYS A 4 35.77 -33.03 -15.93
CA LYS A 4 35.02 -32.93 -14.66
C LYS A 4 33.63 -33.58 -14.81
N PRO A 5 33.11 -34.30 -13.79
CA PRO A 5 31.79 -34.91 -13.84
C PRO A 5 30.70 -33.83 -13.71
N LYS A 6 29.63 -33.95 -14.51
CA LYS A 6 28.45 -33.08 -14.45
C LYS A 6 27.73 -33.30 -13.12
N ARG A 7 27.50 -32.23 -12.35
CA ARG A 7 26.65 -32.26 -11.15
C ARG A 7 25.21 -32.61 -11.53
N PRO A 8 24.47 -33.40 -10.72
CA PRO A 8 23.07 -33.69 -10.99
C PRO A 8 22.24 -32.41 -10.82
N LYS A 9 21.30 -32.17 -11.74
CA LYS A 9 20.28 -31.12 -11.57
C LYS A 9 19.38 -31.50 -10.38
N PRO A 10 19.09 -30.59 -9.44
CA PRO A 10 18.15 -30.87 -8.36
C PRO A 10 16.74 -31.09 -8.93
N PRO A 11 15.91 -31.91 -8.28
CA PRO A 11 14.58 -32.23 -8.78
C PRO A 11 13.72 -30.97 -8.77
N GLY A 12 13.16 -30.64 -9.94
CA GLY A 12 12.24 -29.52 -10.10
C GLY A 12 10.92 -29.80 -9.38
N ARG A 13 10.82 -29.44 -8.11
CA ARG A 13 9.52 -29.22 -7.48
C ARG A 13 8.96 -27.92 -8.06
N LYS A 14 7.96 -28.02 -8.93
CA LYS A 14 7.07 -26.89 -9.22
C LYS A 14 6.40 -26.51 -7.90
N ALA A 15 6.92 -25.49 -7.23
CA ALA A 15 6.25 -24.90 -6.07
C ALA A 15 4.87 -24.44 -6.56
N LYS A 16 3.80 -25.07 -6.08
CA LYS A 16 2.46 -24.53 -6.23
C LYS A 16 2.50 -23.17 -5.53
N ARG A 17 2.33 -22.09 -6.30
CA ARG A 17 2.08 -20.75 -5.79
C ARG A 17 0.86 -20.87 -4.86
N VAL A 18 1.08 -20.87 -3.56
CA VAL A 18 -0.01 -20.70 -2.60
C VAL A 18 -0.30 -19.20 -2.62
N ARG A 19 -1.44 -18.82 -3.22
CA ARG A 19 -1.99 -17.47 -3.02
C ARG A 19 -2.11 -17.27 -1.50
N PRO A 20 -1.82 -16.07 -0.95
CA PRO A 20 -2.24 -15.75 0.41
C PRO A 20 -3.68 -16.24 0.56
N SER A 21 -3.94 -17.06 1.58
CA SER A 21 -5.27 -17.57 1.83
C SER A 21 -6.18 -16.34 1.93
N ALA A 22 -7.17 -16.25 1.03
CA ALA A 22 -8.16 -15.19 1.12
C ALA A 22 -8.72 -15.26 2.54
N PRO A 23 -8.75 -14.14 3.28
CA PRO A 23 -9.32 -14.15 4.62
C PRO A 23 -10.73 -14.75 4.53
N PRO A 24 -11.14 -15.58 5.51
CA PRO A 24 -12.48 -16.15 5.53
C PRO A 24 -13.53 -15.08 5.19
N GLU A 25 -14.46 -15.38 4.28
CA GLU A 25 -15.46 -14.41 3.78
C GLU A 25 -16.17 -13.64 4.91
N ARG A 26 -16.35 -14.28 6.08
CA ARG A 26 -16.90 -13.67 7.29
C ARG A 26 -16.15 -12.43 7.77
N PHE A 27 -14.84 -12.36 7.60
CA PHE A 27 -14.07 -11.19 8.03
C PHE A 27 -14.30 -9.95 7.16
N ASN A 28 -14.68 -10.12 5.90
CA ASN A 28 -15.04 -9.00 5.01
C ASN A 28 -16.35 -8.32 5.42
N GLU A 29 -17.19 -9.04 6.17
CA GLU A 29 -18.48 -8.57 6.68
C GLU A 29 -18.41 -8.09 8.14
N GLU A 30 -17.23 -8.12 8.76
CA GLU A 30 -17.06 -7.65 10.13
C GLU A 30 -17.47 -6.17 10.26
N PRO A 31 -18.28 -5.80 11.27
CA PRO A 31 -18.76 -4.43 11.41
C PRO A 31 -17.64 -3.38 11.45
N VAL A 32 -16.44 -3.73 11.93
CA VAL A 32 -15.28 -2.83 11.93
C VAL A 32 -14.74 -2.55 10.52
N VAL A 33 -14.70 -3.57 9.65
CA VAL A 33 -14.23 -3.46 8.26
C VAL A 33 -15.23 -2.63 7.45
N ILE A 34 -16.52 -2.92 7.59
CA ILE A 34 -17.60 -2.16 6.95
C ILE A 34 -17.57 -0.69 7.38
N ARG A 35 -17.47 -0.41 8.69
CA ARG A 35 -17.40 0.96 9.21
C ARG A 35 -16.16 1.70 8.70
N ALA A 36 -15.01 1.05 8.65
CA ALA A 36 -13.78 1.64 8.14
C ALA A 36 -13.92 2.06 6.67
N ARG A 37 -14.52 1.21 5.83
CA ARG A 37 -14.80 1.52 4.42
C ARG A 37 -15.71 2.75 4.27
N PHE A 38 -16.85 2.76 4.96
CA PHE A 38 -17.80 3.87 4.85
C PHE A 38 -17.24 5.18 5.42
N ALA A 39 -16.49 5.12 6.53
CA ALA A 39 -15.83 6.30 7.09
C ALA A 39 -14.80 6.87 6.11
N ALA A 40 -13.95 6.01 5.53
CA ALA A 40 -12.95 6.42 4.55
C ALA A 40 -13.60 7.04 3.32
N ALA A 41 -14.67 6.42 2.78
CA ALA A 41 -15.40 6.96 1.64
C ALA A 41 -16.05 8.32 1.94
N GLY A 42 -16.72 8.45 3.10
CA GLY A 42 -17.38 9.68 3.50
C GLY A 42 -16.42 10.85 3.75
N GLU A 43 -15.35 10.62 4.52
CA GLU A 43 -14.32 11.64 4.80
C GLU A 43 -13.61 12.06 3.51
N SER A 44 -13.21 11.09 2.68
CA SER A 44 -12.53 11.34 1.42
C SER A 44 -13.41 12.10 0.43
N LEU A 45 -14.69 11.74 0.30
CA LEU A 45 -15.62 12.41 -0.62
C LEU A 45 -15.86 13.85 -0.19
N LYS A 46 -15.94 14.12 1.12
CA LYS A 46 -16.06 15.47 1.66
C LYS A 46 -14.87 16.35 1.27
N ILE A 47 -13.65 15.82 1.36
CA ILE A 47 -12.42 16.53 0.99
C ILE A 47 -12.35 16.72 -0.54
N LEU A 48 -12.70 15.68 -1.32
CA LEU A 48 -12.69 15.72 -2.77
C LEU A 48 -13.74 16.68 -3.35
N SER A 49 -14.86 16.90 -2.65
CA SER A 49 -15.88 17.90 -3.04
C SER A 49 -15.39 19.35 -2.91
N GLY A 50 -14.27 19.59 -2.22
CA GLY A 50 -13.59 20.89 -2.18
C GLY A 50 -12.72 21.14 -3.42
N PRO A 51 -12.23 22.38 -3.60
CA PRO A 51 -11.40 22.73 -4.76
C PRO A 51 -10.12 21.88 -4.82
N PRO A 52 -9.62 21.50 -6.00
CA PRO A 52 -8.30 20.92 -6.14
C PRO A 52 -7.25 21.87 -5.56
N SER A 53 -6.46 21.39 -4.61
CA SER A 53 -5.36 22.13 -3.98
C SER A 53 -4.38 21.17 -3.32
N ALA A 54 -3.13 21.59 -3.17
CA ALA A 54 -2.13 20.82 -2.43
C ALA A 54 -2.60 20.52 -0.99
N LEU A 55 -3.24 21.49 -0.33
CA LEU A 55 -3.79 21.32 1.01
C LEU A 55 -4.83 20.20 1.08
N ASN A 56 -5.80 20.18 0.15
CA ASN A 56 -6.82 19.13 0.13
C ASN A 56 -6.23 17.76 -0.21
N THR A 57 -5.18 17.69 -1.02
CA THR A 57 -4.48 16.42 -1.31
C THR A 57 -3.75 15.88 -0.08
N ILE A 58 -3.05 16.74 0.66
CA ILE A 58 -2.39 16.37 1.91
C ILE A 58 -3.44 15.97 2.97
N GLU A 59 -4.55 16.72 3.04
CA GLU A 59 -5.66 16.40 3.94
C GLU A 59 -6.26 15.03 3.65
N LEU A 60 -6.42 14.67 2.37
CA LEU A 60 -6.94 13.38 1.95
C LEU A 60 -6.06 12.23 2.44
N ALA A 61 -4.74 12.33 2.25
CA ALA A 61 -3.79 11.34 2.76
C ALA A 61 -3.77 11.30 4.29
N ARG A 62 -3.82 12.46 4.95
CA ARG A 62 -3.84 12.56 6.41
C ARG A 62 -5.08 11.91 7.01
N SER A 63 -6.27 12.22 6.50
CA SER A 63 -7.54 11.63 6.94
C SER A 63 -7.50 10.10 6.84
N ALA A 64 -7.03 9.55 5.70
CA ALA A 64 -6.92 8.11 5.52
C ALA A 64 -5.89 7.47 6.49
N ASN A 65 -4.75 8.13 6.72
CA ASN A 65 -3.73 7.69 7.67
C ASN A 65 -4.26 7.67 9.11
N GLU A 66 -4.91 8.76 9.55
CA GLU A 66 -5.49 8.86 10.88
C GLU A 66 -6.60 7.84 11.11
N LEU A 67 -7.47 7.65 10.10
CA LEU A 67 -8.51 6.63 10.16
C LEU A 67 -7.90 5.23 10.28
N THR A 68 -6.84 4.94 9.52
CA THR A 68 -6.10 3.67 9.61
C THR A 68 -5.55 3.45 11.01
N ASP A 69 -4.89 4.45 11.59
CA ASP A 69 -4.33 4.37 12.94
C ASP A 69 -5.44 4.22 14.00
N ARG A 70 -6.58 4.93 13.86
CA ARG A 70 -7.75 4.79 14.75
C ARG A 70 -8.36 3.40 14.67
N SER A 71 -8.64 2.89 13.46
CA SER A 71 -9.28 1.58 13.27
C SER A 71 -8.39 0.43 13.73
N ILE A 72 -7.08 0.54 13.53
CA ILE A 72 -6.11 -0.42 14.07
C ILE A 72 -6.14 -0.47 15.59
N ARG A 73 -6.17 0.70 16.25
CA ARG A 73 -6.26 0.76 17.72
C ARG A 73 -7.55 0.11 18.22
N GLN A 74 -8.66 0.27 17.50
CA GLN A 74 -9.92 -0.39 17.82
C GLN A 74 -9.84 -1.91 17.67
N VAL A 75 -9.22 -2.41 16.59
CA VAL A 75 -8.97 -3.85 16.42
C VAL A 75 -8.15 -4.40 17.59
N HIS A 76 -7.07 -3.72 17.97
CA HIS A 76 -6.24 -4.13 19.10
C HIS A 76 -7.00 -4.16 20.43
N ALA A 77 -7.88 -3.18 20.66
CA ALA A 77 -8.68 -3.11 21.88
C ALA A 77 -9.79 -4.18 21.94
N ALA A 78 -10.32 -4.61 20.79
CA ALA A 78 -11.41 -5.58 20.70
C ALA A 78 -10.96 -7.05 20.80
N CYS A 79 -9.69 -7.35 20.50
CA CYS A 79 -9.16 -8.70 20.64
C CYS A 79 -8.91 -9.04 22.12
N HIS A 80 -9.78 -9.86 22.72
CA HIS A 80 -9.47 -10.56 23.98
C HIS A 80 -8.17 -11.38 23.78
N ASP A 81 -7.29 -11.35 24.79
CA ASP A 81 -5.92 -11.89 24.80
C ASP A 81 -4.83 -11.10 24.08
N GLY A 82 -5.10 -9.87 23.62
CA GLY A 82 -4.05 -8.93 23.24
C GLY A 82 -3.09 -9.55 22.23
N HIS A 83 -3.59 -9.82 21.02
CA HIS A 83 -2.79 -10.23 19.87
C HIS A 83 -1.73 -9.15 19.56
N ARG A 84 -0.68 -9.11 20.37
CA ARG A 84 0.43 -8.17 20.29
C ARG A 84 1.17 -8.53 19.03
N VAL A 85 1.13 -7.62 18.07
CA VAL A 85 1.96 -7.72 16.88
C VAL A 85 3.43 -7.80 17.29
N ALA A 86 4.21 -8.59 16.57
CA ALA A 86 5.65 -8.68 16.76
C ALA A 86 6.38 -7.40 16.30
N CYS A 87 5.68 -6.56 15.53
CA CYS A 87 6.18 -5.28 15.03
C CYS A 87 6.61 -4.35 16.17
N ARG A 88 7.82 -3.83 16.08
CA ARG A 88 8.42 -2.85 16.98
C ARG A 88 9.28 -1.87 16.20
N SER A 89 9.59 -0.72 16.79
CA SER A 89 10.56 0.22 16.23
C SER A 89 11.89 -0.51 15.96
N GLY A 90 12.45 -0.33 14.76
CA GLY A 90 13.66 -1.02 14.31
C GLY A 90 13.42 -2.38 13.63
N CYS A 91 12.17 -2.86 13.51
CA CYS A 91 11.85 -4.02 12.66
C CYS A 91 11.70 -3.57 11.20
N THR A 92 12.49 -4.15 10.29
CA THR A 92 12.63 -3.66 8.90
C THR A 92 12.17 -4.65 7.83
N TYR A 93 11.68 -5.84 8.18
CA TYR A 93 11.34 -6.87 7.19
C TYR A 93 10.33 -6.38 6.14
N CYS A 94 9.28 -5.64 6.55
CA CYS A 94 8.33 -5.05 5.61
C CYS A 94 8.90 -3.87 4.80
N CYS A 95 10.01 -3.28 5.24
CA CYS A 95 10.71 -2.21 4.50
C CYS A 95 11.54 -2.75 3.34
N MET A 96 11.59 -4.08 3.13
CA MET A 96 12.23 -4.72 1.97
C MET A 96 11.19 -5.31 0.99
N VAL A 97 9.91 -5.01 1.20
CA VAL A 97 8.79 -5.39 0.35
C VAL A 97 8.39 -4.16 -0.47
N PRO A 98 8.13 -4.29 -1.78
CA PRO A 98 7.65 -3.18 -2.57
C PRO A 98 6.22 -2.80 -2.17
N VAL A 99 5.92 -1.50 -2.15
CA VAL A 99 4.67 -0.97 -1.58
C VAL A 99 3.83 -0.29 -2.67
N ALA A 100 2.53 -0.56 -2.64
CA ALA A 100 1.54 0.19 -3.40
C ALA A 100 0.98 1.36 -2.58
N ALA A 101 0.82 2.52 -3.18
CA ALA A 101 0.23 3.71 -2.58
C ALA A 101 -0.63 4.47 -3.60
N SER A 102 -1.61 5.23 -3.11
CA SER A 102 -2.41 6.15 -3.93
C SER A 102 -1.66 7.46 -4.22
N ALA A 103 -2.08 8.20 -5.24
CA ALA A 103 -1.51 9.51 -5.55
C ALA A 103 -1.52 10.49 -4.35
N PRO A 104 -2.62 10.64 -3.57
CA PRO A 104 -2.61 11.48 -2.37
C PRO A 104 -1.53 11.08 -1.35
N GLU A 105 -1.35 9.78 -1.09
CA GLU A 105 -0.34 9.28 -0.16
C GLU A 105 1.08 9.65 -0.63
N VAL A 106 1.38 9.41 -1.91
CA VAL A 106 2.70 9.74 -2.49
C VAL A 106 2.97 11.24 -2.48
N LEU A 107 1.97 12.05 -2.82
CA LEU A 107 2.09 13.52 -2.86
C LEU A 107 2.25 14.12 -1.46
N ALA A 108 1.62 13.53 -0.44
CA ALA A 108 1.86 13.87 0.96
C ALA A 108 3.29 13.54 1.40
N ILE A 109 3.85 12.40 0.97
CA ILE A 109 5.24 12.01 1.23
C ILE A 109 6.21 13.00 0.57
N ALA A 110 6.00 13.33 -0.71
CA ALA A 110 6.84 14.29 -1.43
C ALA A 110 6.81 15.68 -0.76
N THR A 111 5.62 16.12 -0.31
CA THR A 111 5.47 17.38 0.43
C THR A 111 6.20 17.34 1.77
N PHE A 112 6.04 16.28 2.54
CA PHE A 112 6.74 16.09 3.80
C PHE A 112 8.26 16.12 3.63
N VAL A 113 8.80 15.45 2.61
CA VAL A 113 10.25 15.47 2.35
C VAL A 113 10.73 16.89 2.04
N ARG A 114 10.03 17.63 1.18
CA ARG A 114 10.41 19.01 0.84
C ARG A 114 10.39 19.94 2.06
N GLU A 115 9.42 19.77 2.95
CA GLU A 115 9.26 20.64 4.13
C GLU A 115 10.23 20.31 5.27
N TRP A 116 10.58 19.03 5.46
CA TRP A 116 11.26 18.56 6.67
C TRP A 116 12.69 18.08 6.45
N PHE A 117 13.13 17.85 5.22
CA PHE A 117 14.50 17.41 4.94
C PHE A 117 15.32 18.60 4.42
N ASP A 118 16.55 18.73 4.92
CA ASP A 118 17.53 19.64 4.32
C ASP A 118 17.99 19.14 2.94
N GLU A 119 18.66 20.02 2.18
CA GLU A 119 19.14 19.71 0.82
C GLU A 119 20.03 18.46 0.78
N ALA A 120 20.86 18.25 1.82
CA ALA A 120 21.76 17.11 1.89
C ALA A 120 21.00 15.78 2.06
N ARG A 121 19.97 15.76 2.92
CA ARG A 121 19.10 14.60 3.12
C ARG A 121 18.21 14.35 1.91
N GLN A 122 17.71 15.39 1.25
CA GLN A 122 16.96 15.24 -0.01
C GLN A 122 17.85 14.60 -1.08
N ALA A 123 19.05 15.15 -1.33
CA ALA A 123 19.98 14.58 -2.30
C ALA A 123 20.41 13.13 -1.97
N ALA A 124 20.53 12.79 -0.67
CA ALA A 124 20.81 11.43 -0.25
C ALA A 124 19.63 10.48 -0.46
N LEU A 125 18.39 10.94 -0.26
CA LEU A 125 17.19 10.19 -0.60
C LEU A 125 17.07 9.99 -2.11
N ASP A 126 17.31 11.03 -2.92
CA ASP A 126 17.26 10.94 -4.38
C ASP A 126 18.22 9.88 -4.92
N ARG A 127 19.46 9.84 -4.39
CA ARG A 127 20.44 8.78 -4.74
C ARG A 127 19.94 7.38 -4.41
N ARG A 128 19.27 7.19 -3.26
CA ARG A 128 18.69 5.89 -2.86
C ARG A 128 17.52 5.51 -3.74
N VAL A 129 16.65 6.46 -4.08
CA VAL A 129 15.50 6.26 -4.97
C VAL A 129 16.00 5.86 -6.36
N GLU A 130 16.96 6.58 -6.92
CA GLU A 130 17.53 6.28 -8.24
C GLU A 130 18.21 4.91 -8.28
N ALA A 131 18.99 4.57 -7.25
CA ALA A 131 19.60 3.26 -7.13
C ALA A 131 18.56 2.13 -7.05
N ASN A 132 17.47 2.34 -6.30
CA ASN A 132 16.37 1.37 -6.20
C ASN A 132 15.64 1.19 -7.54
N ILE A 133 15.32 2.29 -8.24
CA ILE A 133 14.69 2.25 -9.57
C ILE A 133 15.58 1.53 -10.58
N SER A 134 16.87 1.89 -10.63
CA SER A 134 17.86 1.25 -11.50
C SER A 134 17.99 -0.25 -11.24
N ALA A 135 18.05 -0.67 -9.97
CA ALA A 135 18.17 -2.07 -9.58
C ALA A 135 16.89 -2.90 -9.86
N THR A 136 15.76 -2.24 -10.11
CA THR A 136 14.45 -2.87 -10.33
C THR A 136 13.84 -2.54 -11.69
N GLU A 137 14.66 -2.09 -12.63
CA GLU A 137 14.24 -1.78 -13.99
C GLU A 137 13.67 -3.02 -14.68
N GLY A 138 12.54 -2.87 -15.37
CA GLY A 138 11.82 -3.97 -16.02
C GLY A 138 11.22 -5.01 -15.06
N MET A 139 11.34 -4.83 -13.75
CA MET A 139 10.76 -5.74 -12.75
C MET A 139 9.36 -5.31 -12.33
N ASP A 140 8.43 -6.27 -12.34
CA ASP A 140 7.13 -6.15 -11.71
C ASP A 140 7.22 -6.21 -10.17
N MET A 141 6.12 -5.95 -9.46
CA MET A 141 6.06 -5.98 -8.00
C MET A 141 6.43 -7.34 -7.38
N ASN A 142 6.07 -8.47 -8.01
CA ASN A 142 6.44 -9.81 -7.51
C ASN A 142 7.94 -10.08 -7.69
N GLN A 143 8.53 -9.58 -8.77
CA GLN A 143 9.96 -9.69 -9.03
C GLN A 143 10.76 -8.79 -8.07
N ARG A 144 10.25 -7.57 -7.82
CA ARG A 144 10.79 -6.62 -6.83
C ARG A 144 10.78 -7.20 -5.42
N ASP A 145 9.67 -7.84 -5.03
CA ASP A 145 9.54 -8.52 -3.75
C ASP A 145 10.64 -9.57 -3.52
N ARG A 146 11.06 -10.27 -4.59
CA ARG A 146 12.08 -11.31 -4.51
C ARG A 146 13.51 -10.83 -4.35
N VAL A 147 13.81 -9.59 -4.76
CA VAL A 147 15.17 -9.04 -4.65
C VAL A 147 15.44 -8.38 -3.31
N ARG A 148 14.40 -8.15 -2.48
CA ARG A 148 14.50 -7.68 -1.09
C ARG A 148 15.36 -6.42 -0.91
N LEU A 149 15.22 -5.45 -1.82
CA LEU A 149 15.92 -4.17 -1.71
C LEU A 149 15.35 -3.33 -0.57
N ASP A 150 16.24 -2.64 0.15
CA ASP A 150 15.81 -1.68 1.16
C ASP A 150 14.95 -0.57 0.54
N CYS A 151 13.88 -0.22 1.25
CA CYS A 151 13.08 0.95 0.96
C CYS A 151 13.95 2.21 1.04
N PRO A 152 13.93 3.11 0.02
CA PRO A 152 14.75 4.32 0.01
C PRO A 152 14.54 5.24 1.22
N PHE A 153 13.37 5.19 1.86
CA PHE A 153 13.07 5.98 3.05
C PHE A 153 13.64 5.40 4.36
N LEU A 154 14.25 4.22 4.33
CA LEU A 154 14.85 3.57 5.50
C LEU A 154 16.25 4.15 5.78
N GLU A 155 16.49 4.62 7.01
CA GLU A 155 17.78 5.13 7.47
C GLU A 155 18.08 4.57 8.87
N ALA A 156 19.23 3.90 9.03
CA ALA A 156 19.64 3.27 10.29
C ALA A 156 18.53 2.42 10.94
N GLY A 157 17.80 1.65 10.13
CA GLY A 157 16.71 0.77 10.57
C GLY A 157 15.41 1.49 10.95
N LYS A 158 15.28 2.79 10.65
CA LYS A 158 14.08 3.59 10.94
C LYS A 158 13.54 4.25 9.68
N CYS A 159 12.21 4.24 9.55
CA CYS A 159 11.54 4.94 8.45
C CYS A 159 11.62 6.45 8.69
N THR A 160 12.24 7.17 7.75
CA THR A 160 12.41 8.63 7.84
C THR A 160 11.14 9.41 7.54
N ILE A 161 10.13 8.76 6.95
CA ILE A 161 8.80 9.31 6.64
C ILE A 161 7.70 8.68 7.50
N TYR A 162 8.04 8.18 8.71
CA TYR A 162 7.13 7.38 9.54
C TYR A 162 5.75 8.03 9.73
N GLU A 163 5.69 9.35 9.92
CA GLU A 163 4.46 10.12 10.14
C GLU A 163 3.56 10.23 8.91
N VAL A 164 4.09 10.05 7.71
CA VAL A 164 3.35 10.12 6.44
C VAL A 164 3.41 8.81 5.65
N ARG A 165 3.81 7.71 6.31
CA ARG A 165 3.88 6.38 5.66
C ARG A 165 2.52 5.97 5.08
N PRO A 166 2.49 5.28 3.92
CA PRO A 166 1.25 4.83 3.28
C PRO A 166 0.38 3.95 4.18
N ILE A 167 -0.92 3.88 3.88
CA ILE A 167 -1.93 3.03 4.52
C ILE A 167 -1.45 1.58 4.60
N ALA A 168 -0.88 1.05 3.51
CA ALA A 168 -0.30 -0.29 3.46
C ALA A 168 0.80 -0.49 4.52
N CYS A 169 1.71 0.49 4.67
CA CYS A 169 2.78 0.47 5.67
C CYS A 169 2.26 0.64 7.12
N ARG A 170 1.12 1.29 7.32
CA ARG A 170 0.48 1.43 8.66
C ARG A 170 -0.29 0.18 9.07
N GLY A 171 -0.97 -0.41 8.10
CA GLY A 171 -1.91 -1.50 8.29
C GLY A 171 -1.26 -2.88 8.35
N TYR A 172 -0.22 -3.11 7.54
CA TYR A 172 0.45 -4.41 7.50
C TYR A 172 1.20 -4.70 8.81
N SER A 173 1.02 -5.90 9.35
CA SER A 173 1.74 -6.36 10.53
C SER A 173 1.69 -7.86 10.70
N SER A 174 2.69 -8.40 11.38
CA SER A 174 2.77 -9.82 11.75
C SER A 174 2.64 -10.00 13.25
N TYR A 175 2.10 -11.14 13.67
CA TYR A 175 2.11 -11.63 15.05
C TYR A 175 3.41 -12.36 15.39
N ASN A 176 4.22 -12.74 14.40
CA ASN A 176 5.45 -13.49 14.59
C ASN A 176 6.60 -12.91 13.75
N VAL A 177 7.69 -12.51 14.41
CA VAL A 177 8.88 -11.99 13.74
C VAL A 177 9.64 -13.07 12.98
N GLU A 178 9.55 -14.32 13.40
CA GLU A 178 10.23 -15.43 12.74
C GLU A 178 9.63 -15.70 11.36
N ASP A 179 8.31 -15.53 11.18
CA ASP A 179 7.68 -15.62 9.86
C ASP A 179 8.15 -14.49 8.94
N CYS A 180 8.30 -13.28 9.48
CA CYS A 180 8.85 -12.16 8.72
C CYS A 180 10.29 -12.43 8.29
N ARG A 181 11.09 -13.07 9.16
CA ARG A 181 12.46 -13.49 8.82
C ARG A 181 12.45 -14.57 7.75
N GLU A 182 11.61 -15.59 7.90
CA GLU A 182 11.48 -16.69 6.94
C GLU A 182 11.08 -16.16 5.56
N ASP A 183 10.06 -15.28 5.48
CA ASP A 183 9.66 -14.66 4.21
C ASP A 183 10.79 -13.81 3.60
N TYR A 184 11.56 -13.12 4.43
CA TYR A 184 12.71 -12.35 3.98
C TYR A 184 13.84 -13.24 3.44
N GLU A 185 14.19 -14.32 4.15
CA GLU A 185 15.26 -15.26 3.78
C GLU A 185 14.86 -16.16 2.59
N HIS A 186 13.55 -16.38 2.41
CA HIS A 186 13.00 -17.29 1.41
C HIS A 186 11.87 -16.62 0.59
N PRO A 187 12.17 -15.53 -0.14
CA PRO A 187 11.17 -14.77 -0.87
C PRO A 187 10.42 -15.61 -1.90
N GLY A 188 9.10 -15.39 -2.00
CA GLY A 188 8.25 -16.03 -3.00
C GLY A 188 8.01 -17.53 -2.79
N THR A 189 8.42 -18.09 -1.65
CA THR A 189 8.10 -19.47 -1.27
C THR A 189 6.67 -19.65 -0.75
N GLY A 190 5.96 -18.53 -0.51
CA GLY A 190 4.59 -18.55 -0.01
C GLY A 190 4.54 -18.97 1.47
N VAL A 191 5.49 -18.50 2.27
CA VAL A 191 5.43 -18.61 3.73
C VAL A 191 4.08 -18.07 4.17
N GLU A 192 3.28 -18.92 4.81
CA GLU A 192 1.99 -18.52 5.37
C GLU A 192 2.31 -17.63 6.57
N GLY A 193 2.42 -16.32 6.33
CA GLY A 193 2.71 -15.37 7.40
C GLY A 193 1.56 -15.36 8.38
N HIS A 194 1.83 -15.42 9.68
CA HIS A 194 0.83 -15.08 10.69
C HIS A 194 0.63 -13.56 10.70
N THR A 195 0.09 -13.04 9.60
CA THR A 195 -0.27 -11.63 9.49
C THR A 195 -1.52 -11.36 10.32
N ASN A 196 -1.67 -10.10 10.74
CA ASN A 196 -2.90 -9.66 11.38
C ASN A 196 -3.99 -9.46 10.32
N GLY A 197 -4.64 -10.55 9.91
CA GLY A 197 -5.64 -10.53 8.84
C GLY A 197 -6.75 -9.49 9.04
N LEU A 198 -7.18 -9.24 10.29
CA LEU A 198 -8.17 -8.20 10.57
C LEU A 198 -7.62 -6.78 10.34
N ARG A 199 -6.36 -6.50 10.68
CA ARG A 199 -5.72 -5.23 10.30
C ARG A 199 -5.56 -5.10 8.79
N GLU A 200 -5.25 -6.20 8.12
CA GLU A 200 -5.15 -6.21 6.66
C GLU A 200 -6.46 -5.83 5.99
N LEU A 201 -7.54 -6.43 6.45
CA LEU A 201 -8.87 -6.12 5.98
C LEU A 201 -9.30 -4.69 6.29
N VAL A 202 -8.98 -4.18 7.47
CA VAL A 202 -9.28 -2.80 7.83
C VAL A 202 -8.54 -1.81 6.95
N PHE A 203 -7.24 -1.98 6.70
CA PHE A 203 -6.52 -1.05 5.82
C PHE A 203 -6.96 -1.21 4.36
N GLY A 204 -7.27 -2.44 3.93
CA GLY A 204 -7.85 -2.73 2.61
C GLY A 204 -9.18 -2.00 2.43
N ALA A 205 -10.07 -2.07 3.41
CA ALA A 205 -11.35 -1.37 3.43
C ALA A 205 -11.21 0.15 3.42
N ILE A 206 -10.21 0.72 4.11
CA ILE A 206 -9.96 2.17 4.07
C ILE A 206 -9.49 2.59 2.68
N ARG A 207 -8.58 1.82 2.09
CA ARG A 207 -8.09 2.02 0.72
C ARG A 207 -9.22 1.92 -0.31
N GLU A 208 -10.10 0.94 -0.16
CA GLU A 208 -11.33 0.81 -0.95
C GLU A 208 -12.25 2.03 -0.75
N GLY A 209 -12.46 2.49 0.48
CA GLY A 209 -13.27 3.68 0.72
C GLY A 209 -12.71 4.94 0.04
N LEU A 210 -11.39 5.13 0.10
CA LEU A 210 -10.70 6.20 -0.64
C LEU A 210 -10.93 6.08 -2.15
N ALA A 211 -10.78 4.88 -2.71
CA ALA A 211 -11.05 4.63 -4.12
C ALA A 211 -12.52 4.90 -4.50
N ILE A 212 -13.48 4.53 -3.64
CA ILE A 212 -14.93 4.85 -3.79
C ILE A 212 -15.12 6.35 -3.91
N ALA A 213 -14.54 7.11 -2.99
CA ALA A 213 -14.67 8.54 -3.00
C ALA A 213 -14.04 9.19 -4.23
N CYS A 214 -12.86 8.74 -4.66
CA CYS A 214 -12.21 9.21 -5.88
C CYS A 214 -13.11 8.98 -7.11
N LYS A 215 -13.59 7.75 -7.33
CA LYS A 215 -14.46 7.45 -8.46
C LYS A 215 -15.79 8.21 -8.39
N SER A 216 -16.41 8.35 -7.21
CA SER A 216 -17.61 9.18 -7.02
C SER A 216 -17.39 10.67 -7.32
N ALA A 217 -16.16 11.16 -7.17
CA ALA A 217 -15.77 12.53 -7.49
C ALA A 217 -15.25 12.69 -8.93
N SER A 218 -15.36 11.64 -9.77
CA SER A 218 -14.77 11.59 -11.12
C SER A 218 -13.26 11.85 -11.14
N VAL A 219 -12.57 11.48 -10.06
CA VAL A 219 -11.12 11.54 -9.93
C VAL A 219 -10.57 10.13 -10.12
N GLU A 220 -9.60 9.98 -11.01
CA GLU A 220 -8.99 8.68 -11.26
C GLU A 220 -8.28 8.17 -10.01
N TYR A 221 -8.49 6.89 -9.69
CA TYR A 221 -7.81 6.21 -8.60
C TYR A 221 -7.05 5.02 -9.16
N ARG A 222 -5.73 5.02 -8.94
CA ARG A 222 -4.84 3.90 -9.27
C ARG A 222 -3.89 3.65 -8.13
N LEU A 223 -3.48 2.40 -7.98
CA LEU A 223 -2.37 2.04 -7.12
C LEU A 223 -1.07 2.28 -7.88
N LEU A 224 -0.14 2.94 -7.21
CA LEU A 224 1.15 3.30 -7.74
C LEU A 224 2.25 2.57 -6.97
N GLU A 225 3.29 2.13 -7.66
CA GLU A 225 4.51 1.65 -7.00
C GLU A 225 5.18 2.85 -6.32
N LEU A 226 5.33 2.74 -5.00
CA LEU A 226 5.70 3.86 -4.12
C LEU A 226 6.98 4.58 -4.56
N VAL A 227 8.04 3.85 -4.91
CA VAL A 227 9.35 4.46 -5.20
C VAL A 227 9.32 5.21 -6.53
N ARG A 228 8.78 4.59 -7.59
CA ARG A 228 8.57 5.24 -8.90
C ARG A 228 7.65 6.45 -8.79
N ALA A 229 6.53 6.32 -8.09
CA ALA A 229 5.59 7.41 -7.91
C ALA A 229 6.19 8.56 -7.11
N TYR A 230 6.97 8.26 -6.08
CA TYR A 230 7.70 9.27 -5.31
C TYR A 230 8.69 10.02 -6.18
N LYS A 231 9.45 9.34 -7.05
CA LYS A 231 10.37 9.99 -8.00
C LYS A 231 9.65 11.05 -8.83
N ILE A 232 8.52 10.68 -9.43
CA ILE A 232 7.67 11.60 -10.21
C ILE A 232 7.20 12.79 -9.35
N ALA A 233 6.66 12.52 -8.17
CA ALA A 233 6.14 13.55 -7.27
C ALA A 233 7.23 14.47 -6.68
N SER A 234 8.47 13.99 -6.58
CA SER A 234 9.61 14.76 -6.11
C SER A 234 10.11 15.76 -7.15
N GLU A 235 9.91 15.47 -8.44
CA GLU A 235 10.35 16.32 -9.56
C GLU A 235 9.33 17.37 -9.98
N ASP A 236 8.04 17.13 -9.74
CA ASP A 236 6.96 18.09 -10.03
C ASP A 236 6.13 18.38 -8.76
N SER A 237 6.50 19.46 -8.05
CA SER A 237 5.79 19.90 -6.85
C SER A 237 4.36 20.37 -7.12
N THR A 238 4.01 20.70 -8.38
CA THR A 238 2.66 21.16 -8.73
C THR A 238 1.65 20.01 -8.73
N LEU A 239 2.10 18.75 -8.81
CA LEU A 239 1.23 17.58 -8.81
C LEU A 239 0.36 17.49 -7.56
N ALA A 240 0.80 18.01 -6.40
CA ALA A 240 -0.03 18.03 -5.20
C ALA A 240 -1.36 18.78 -5.43
N GLU A 241 -1.35 19.79 -6.30
CA GLU A 241 -2.54 20.55 -6.70
C GLU A 241 -3.20 19.97 -7.95
N THR A 242 -2.41 19.50 -8.93
CA THR A 242 -2.92 19.18 -10.28
C THR A 242 -3.21 17.70 -10.55
N TRP A 243 -2.85 16.76 -9.67
CA TRP A 243 -2.95 15.32 -9.96
C TRP A 243 -4.35 14.85 -10.38
N ARG A 244 -5.41 15.51 -9.88
CA ARG A 244 -6.81 15.16 -10.21
C ARG A 244 -7.13 15.33 -11.70
N SER A 245 -6.47 16.27 -12.37
CA SER A 245 -6.63 16.55 -13.80
C SER A 245 -5.47 16.06 -14.66
N ARG A 246 -4.42 15.53 -14.03
CA ARG A 246 -3.22 14.99 -14.69
C ARG A 246 -2.92 13.56 -14.24
N PRO A 247 -3.88 12.62 -14.30
CA PRO A 247 -3.63 11.25 -13.85
C PRO A 247 -2.54 10.54 -14.66
N GLU A 248 -2.31 10.95 -15.91
CA GLU A 248 -1.24 10.44 -16.78
C GLU A 248 0.17 10.70 -16.24
N ALA A 249 0.33 11.64 -15.30
CA ALA A 249 1.61 11.93 -14.68
C ALA A 249 2.22 10.69 -14.01
N PHE A 250 1.39 9.76 -13.53
CA PHE A 250 1.83 8.54 -12.82
C PHE A 250 1.85 7.27 -13.69
N GLU A 251 1.71 7.38 -15.01
CA GLU A 251 1.57 6.22 -15.90
C GLU A 251 2.73 5.22 -15.79
N THR A 252 3.95 5.70 -15.60
CA THR A 252 5.16 4.87 -15.49
C THR A 252 5.33 4.18 -14.13
N ALA A 253 4.44 4.49 -13.17
CA ALA A 253 4.42 3.95 -11.82
C ALA A 253 3.27 2.96 -11.59
N THR A 254 2.51 2.58 -12.61
CA THR A 254 1.33 1.71 -12.48
C THR A 254 1.09 0.84 -13.72
N GLY A 255 -0.06 0.16 -13.79
CA GLY A 255 -0.46 -0.73 -14.87
C GLY A 255 0.02 -2.18 -14.70
N GLU A 256 -0.38 -3.05 -15.64
CA GLU A 256 -0.13 -4.50 -15.58
C GLU A 256 1.35 -4.86 -15.52
N SER A 257 2.21 -4.06 -16.16
CA SER A 257 3.66 -4.28 -16.14
C SER A 257 4.28 -4.08 -14.75
N VAL A 258 3.61 -3.29 -13.90
CA VAL A 258 4.00 -3.05 -12.51
C VAL A 258 3.26 -4.02 -11.58
N PHE A 259 1.95 -4.20 -11.79
CA PHE A 259 1.07 -5.03 -10.95
C PHE A 259 0.46 -6.23 -11.71
N PRO A 260 1.25 -7.27 -12.06
CA PRO A 260 0.73 -8.42 -12.78
C PRO A 260 -0.08 -9.33 -11.83
N GLY A 261 -1.40 -9.33 -11.97
CA GLY A 261 -2.33 -10.19 -11.22
C GLY A 261 -3.62 -9.49 -10.84
N PRO A 262 -4.38 -10.00 -9.84
CA PRO A 262 -5.69 -9.45 -9.42
C PRO A 262 -5.65 -7.96 -9.03
N TRP A 263 -4.46 -7.42 -8.82
CA TRP A 263 -4.21 -6.03 -8.45
C TRP A 263 -4.40 -5.01 -9.59
N SER A 264 -4.59 -5.47 -10.84
CA SER A 264 -5.04 -4.63 -11.95
C SER A 264 -6.58 -4.56 -12.00
N ASP A 265 -7.21 -5.27 -12.92
CA ASP A 265 -8.62 -5.09 -13.28
C ASP A 265 -9.58 -5.88 -12.37
N GLU A 266 -9.13 -6.94 -11.69
CA GLU A 266 -9.99 -7.76 -10.81
C GLU A 266 -10.33 -6.99 -9.51
N LEU A 267 -9.38 -6.24 -8.93
CA LEU A 267 -9.66 -5.31 -7.84
C LEU A 267 -10.62 -4.22 -8.31
N ASP A 268 -10.50 -3.70 -9.54
CA ASP A 268 -11.44 -2.73 -10.09
C ASP A 268 -12.84 -3.34 -10.30
N GLN A 269 -12.95 -4.60 -10.72
CA GLN A 269 -14.23 -5.31 -10.88
C GLN A 269 -14.91 -5.64 -9.55
N GLU A 270 -14.18 -6.22 -8.59
CA GLU A 270 -14.68 -6.48 -7.23
C GLU A 270 -15.09 -5.17 -6.56
N PHE A 271 -14.28 -4.13 -6.76
CA PHE A 271 -14.58 -2.79 -6.30
C PHE A 271 -15.84 -2.22 -6.97
N GLU A 272 -16.02 -2.34 -8.29
CA GLU A 272 -17.21 -1.82 -8.98
C GLU A 272 -18.48 -2.52 -8.47
N GLU A 273 -18.39 -3.81 -8.13
CA GLU A 273 -19.49 -4.54 -7.54
C GLU A 273 -19.81 -4.08 -6.10
N VAL A 274 -18.78 -3.91 -5.27
CA VAL A 274 -18.92 -3.37 -3.90
C VAL A 274 -19.42 -1.93 -3.91
N TYR A 275 -18.90 -1.09 -4.81
CA TYR A 275 -19.30 0.29 -5.02
C TYR A 275 -20.78 0.37 -5.42
N ARG A 276 -21.18 -0.39 -6.44
CA ARG A 276 -22.58 -0.46 -6.88
C ARG A 276 -23.50 -0.89 -5.75
N LYS A 277 -23.09 -1.89 -4.93
CA LYS A 277 -23.85 -2.33 -3.76
C LYS A 277 -23.96 -1.22 -2.70
N ALA A 278 -22.86 -0.54 -2.38
CA ALA A 278 -22.82 0.53 -1.39
C ALA A 278 -23.63 1.77 -1.81
N VAL A 279 -23.55 2.17 -3.09
CA VAL A 279 -24.38 3.25 -3.67
C VAL A 279 -25.85 2.86 -3.63
N ASN A 280 -26.22 1.66 -4.07
CA ASN A 280 -27.59 1.16 -4.02
C ASN A 280 -28.15 1.08 -2.58
N ASP A 281 -27.32 0.75 -1.59
CA ASP A 281 -27.70 0.77 -0.17
C ASP A 281 -27.91 2.20 0.35
N LEU A 282 -27.05 3.14 -0.03
CA LEU A 282 -27.17 4.55 0.33
C LEU A 282 -28.42 5.18 -0.30
N GLU A 283 -28.73 4.88 -1.56
CA GLU A 283 -29.93 5.35 -2.26
C GLU A 283 -31.21 4.76 -1.65
N ARG A 284 -31.23 3.46 -1.33
CA ARG A 284 -32.37 2.84 -0.62
C ARG A 284 -32.65 3.49 0.74
N ARG A 285 -31.59 3.84 1.48
CA ARG A 285 -31.73 4.53 2.77
C ARG A 285 -32.25 5.96 2.62
N LYS A 286 -31.86 6.68 1.55
CA LYS A 286 -32.40 8.02 1.22
C LYS A 286 -33.85 7.99 0.73
N GLY A 287 -34.26 6.93 0.03
CA GLY A 287 -35.64 6.76 -0.45
C GLY A 287 -36.63 6.21 0.59
N SER A 288 -36.15 5.84 1.79
CA SER A 288 -36.97 5.35 2.91
C SER A 288 -37.21 6.41 4.00
N THR A 289 -36.85 7.66 3.73
CA THR A 289 -37.15 8.87 4.52
C THR A 289 -38.04 9.79 3.71
#